data_AF-A0A535ELB5-F1
#
_entry.id   AF-A0A535ELB5-F1
#
_cell.length_a   1.000
_cell.length_b   1.000
_cell.length_c   1.000
_cell.angle_alpha   90.00
_cell.angle_beta   90.00
_cell.angle_gamma   90.00
#
_symmetry.space_group_name_H-M   'P 1'
#
loop_
_entity.id
_entity.type
_entity.pdbx_description
1 polymer ?
#
loop_
_entity_poly.entity_id
_entity_poly.type
_entity_poly.pdbx_seq_one_letter_code
_entity_poly.pdbx_strand_id
1 'polypeptide(L)'
;MAVTEPAEPHARADTRARIQAVALELFAQQGYDKTSLREIAERLGVTKAALYYHFKSKEDIVASLVADYFTQIDDMVAWGKTQPRTAATRAQVLDRYYRIVAEGSGVFRMLQHNQ
;
A
#
# COMPACT_ATOMS: atom_id res chain seq x y z
N MET A 1 -23.74 31.28 2.71
CA MET A 1 -23.03 30.23 3.47
C MET A 1 -22.69 29.12 2.50
N ALA A 2 -21.41 28.95 2.16
CA ALA A 2 -20.97 27.87 1.29
C ALA A 2 -20.93 26.57 2.11
N VAL A 3 -21.74 25.60 1.71
CA VAL A 3 -21.72 24.24 2.27
C VAL A 3 -20.58 23.52 1.56
N THR A 4 -19.44 23.35 2.22
CA THR A 4 -18.40 22.42 1.79
C THR A 4 -18.91 20.99 1.97
N GLU A 5 -19.15 20.30 0.86
CA GLU A 5 -19.41 18.85 0.84
C GLU A 5 -18.26 18.09 1.50
N PRO A 6 -18.53 17.08 2.34
CA PRO A 6 -17.48 16.27 2.94
C PRO A 6 -16.84 15.42 1.83
N ALA A 7 -15.53 15.58 1.62
CA ALA A 7 -14.78 14.75 0.66
C ALA A 7 -15.11 13.26 0.86
N GLU A 8 -15.61 12.59 -0.18
CA GLU A 8 -16.15 11.23 -0.10
C GLU A 8 -15.12 10.19 0.41
N PRO A 9 -15.55 9.13 1.11
CA PRO A 9 -14.68 8.06 1.60
C PRO A 9 -13.79 7.42 0.51
N HIS A 10 -14.32 7.32 -0.71
CA HIS A 10 -13.62 6.71 -1.86
C HIS A 10 -12.44 7.57 -2.35
N ALA A 11 -12.60 8.89 -2.43
CA ALA A 11 -11.52 9.80 -2.83
C ALA A 11 -10.38 9.87 -1.79
N ARG A 12 -10.70 9.66 -0.50
CA ARG A 12 -9.71 9.62 0.59
C ARG A 12 -8.91 8.32 0.59
N ALA A 13 -9.58 7.19 0.41
CA ALA A 13 -8.94 5.88 0.26
C ALA A 13 -8.01 5.88 -0.97
N ASP A 14 -8.45 6.50 -2.07
CA ASP A 14 -7.63 6.69 -3.28
C ASP A 14 -6.36 7.50 -3.00
N THR A 15 -6.45 8.59 -2.23
CA THR A 15 -5.27 9.42 -1.91
C THR A 15 -4.24 8.67 -1.06
N ARG A 16 -4.66 7.90 -0.05
CA ARG A 16 -3.75 7.08 0.76
C ARG A 16 -3.01 6.05 -0.09
N ALA A 17 -3.73 5.31 -0.93
CA ALA A 17 -3.16 4.29 -1.81
C ALA A 17 -2.18 4.91 -2.83
N ARG A 18 -2.51 6.08 -3.39
CA ARG A 18 -1.61 6.83 -4.28
C ARG A 18 -0.32 7.27 -3.58
N ILE A 19 -0.41 7.71 -2.31
CA ILE A 19 0.77 8.04 -1.50
C ILE A 19 1.66 6.81 -1.32
N GLN A 20 1.08 5.68 -0.96
CA GLN A 20 1.81 4.42 -0.79
C GLN A 20 2.51 3.96 -2.07
N ALA A 21 1.81 4.02 -3.21
CA ALA A 21 2.36 3.62 -4.50
C ALA A 21 3.58 4.47 -4.91
N VAL A 22 3.46 5.80 -4.81
CA VAL A 22 4.56 6.71 -5.14
C VAL A 22 5.71 6.60 -4.15
N ALA A 23 5.42 6.43 -2.86
CA ALA A 23 6.45 6.21 -1.86
C ALA A 23 7.24 4.93 -2.13
N LEU A 24 6.55 3.83 -2.45
CA LEU A 24 7.17 2.56 -2.78
C LEU A 24 8.08 2.66 -4.03
N GLU A 25 7.62 3.37 -5.06
CA GLU A 25 8.41 3.65 -6.27
C GLU A 25 9.68 4.43 -5.93
N LEU A 26 9.56 5.54 -5.19
CA LEU A 26 10.71 6.38 -4.81
C LEU A 26 11.68 5.61 -3.90
N PHE A 27 11.18 4.89 -2.89
CA PHE A 27 12.03 4.08 -2.03
C PHE A 27 12.81 3.02 -2.84
N ALA A 28 12.19 2.41 -3.85
CA ALA A 28 12.86 1.43 -4.70
C ALA A 28 13.88 2.05 -5.67
N GLN A 29 13.67 3.29 -6.12
CA GLN A 29 14.54 3.97 -7.10
C GLN A 29 15.78 4.60 -6.46
N GLN A 30 15.62 5.27 -5.31
CA GLN A 30 16.70 6.07 -4.70
C GLN A 30 17.00 5.70 -3.24
N GLY A 31 16.27 4.74 -2.67
CA GLY A 31 16.45 4.30 -1.28
C GLY A 31 15.55 5.03 -0.29
N TYR A 32 15.35 4.38 0.86
CA TYR A 32 14.48 4.88 1.93
C TYR A 32 14.98 6.21 2.49
N ASP A 33 16.26 6.31 2.84
CA ASP A 33 16.83 7.48 3.52
C ASP A 33 16.84 8.74 2.66
N LYS A 34 17.10 8.58 1.35
CA LYS A 34 17.17 9.71 0.40
C LYS A 34 15.79 10.25 0.01
N THR A 35 14.73 9.49 0.25
CA THR A 35 13.35 9.92 -0.06
C THR A 35 12.78 10.75 1.08
N SER A 36 12.01 11.79 0.75
CA SER A 36 11.34 12.65 1.74
C SER A 36 9.81 12.72 1.54
N LEU A 37 9.07 13.00 2.61
CA LEU A 37 7.61 13.23 2.50
C LEU A 37 7.25 14.43 1.62
N ARG A 38 8.13 15.44 1.54
CA ARG A 38 7.95 16.59 0.66
C ARG A 38 7.98 16.18 -0.80
N GLU A 39 8.99 15.40 -1.18
CA GLU A 39 9.17 14.88 -2.54
C GLU A 39 8.01 13.99 -2.98
N ILE A 40 7.52 13.12 -2.09
CA ILE A 40 6.32 12.29 -2.35
C ILE A 40 5.11 13.19 -2.64
N ALA A 41 4.89 14.25 -1.84
CA ALA A 41 3.79 15.19 -2.07
C ALA A 41 3.92 15.93 -3.42
N GLU A 42 5.14 16.39 -3.75
CA GLU A 42 5.45 17.06 -5.02
C GLU A 42 5.19 16.16 -6.22
N ARG A 43 5.65 14.90 -6.15
CA ARG A 43 5.45 13.90 -7.22
C ARG A 43 3.97 13.60 -7.47
N LEU A 44 3.14 13.69 -6.44
CA LEU A 44 1.68 13.48 -6.50
C LEU A 44 0.88 14.73 -6.87
N GLY A 45 1.51 15.91 -6.86
CA GLY A 45 0.80 17.18 -7.04
C GLY A 45 -0.15 17.52 -5.90
N VAL A 46 0.11 17.02 -4.69
CA VAL A 46 -0.71 17.28 -3.49
C VAL A 46 0.02 18.21 -2.53
N THR A 47 -0.72 18.89 -1.66
CA THR A 47 -0.10 19.74 -0.63
C THR A 47 0.57 18.90 0.45
N LYS A 48 1.61 19.46 1.09
CA LYS A 48 2.25 18.84 2.26
C LYS A 48 1.25 18.52 3.36
N ALA A 49 0.28 19.42 3.59
CA ALA A 49 -0.79 19.24 4.56
C ALA A 49 -1.69 18.04 4.23
N ALA A 50 -2.04 17.85 2.96
CA ALA A 50 -2.82 16.70 2.51
C ALA A 50 -2.07 15.37 2.72
N LEU A 51 -0.76 15.33 2.44
CA LEU A 51 0.04 14.14 2.73
C LEU A 51 0.14 13.88 4.24
N TYR A 52 0.45 14.91 5.04
CA TYR A 52 0.54 14.79 6.50
C TYR A 52 -0.77 14.42 7.18
N TYR A 53 -1.91 14.65 6.52
CA TYR A 53 -3.19 14.16 7.01
C TYR A 53 -3.22 12.62 7.03
N HIS A 54 -2.63 11.96 6.03
CA HIS A 54 -2.58 10.49 5.93
C HIS A 54 -1.39 9.88 6.66
N PHE A 55 -0.21 10.50 6.59
CA PHE A 55 1.03 9.92 7.12
C PHE A 55 1.89 10.97 7.81
N LYS A 56 2.27 10.74 9.07
CA LYS A 56 3.09 11.69 9.83
C LYS A 56 4.58 11.51 9.55
N SER A 57 4.98 10.30 9.17
CA SER A 57 6.36 9.90 8.97
C SER A 57 6.51 8.97 7.75
N LYS A 58 7.75 8.70 7.31
CA LYS A 58 8.01 7.68 6.27
C LYS A 58 7.77 6.27 6.84
N GLU A 59 8.07 6.11 8.12
CA GLU A 59 7.87 4.90 8.89
C GLU A 59 6.38 4.52 8.91
N ASP A 60 5.47 5.50 9.02
CA ASP A 60 4.02 5.27 8.96
C ASP A 60 3.60 4.73 7.58
N ILE A 61 4.21 5.25 6.50
CA ILE A 61 3.95 4.77 5.14
C ILE A 61 4.43 3.32 5.02
N VAL A 62 5.64 3.02 5.46
CA VAL A 62 6.19 1.65 5.43
C VAL A 62 5.34 0.69 6.26
N ALA A 63 4.99 1.07 7.49
CA ALA A 63 4.13 0.27 8.35
C ALA A 63 2.77 0.01 7.69
N SER A 64 2.21 1.00 7.01
CA SER A 64 0.95 0.85 6.29
C SER A 64 1.05 -0.10 5.09
N LEU A 65 2.13 -0.04 4.31
CA LEU A 65 2.40 -0.94 3.19
C LEU A 65 2.52 -2.40 3.67
N VAL A 66 3.25 -2.59 4.78
CA VAL A 66 3.43 -3.91 5.40
C VAL A 66 2.10 -4.43 5.95
N ALA A 67 1.32 -3.59 6.63
CA ALA A 67 0.00 -3.96 7.13
C ALA A 67 -0.94 -4.38 5.99
N ASP A 68 -1.04 -3.57 4.94
CA ASP A 68 -1.90 -3.86 3.78
C ASP A 68 -1.46 -5.16 3.07
N TYR A 69 -0.17 -5.49 3.04
CA TYR A 69 0.34 -6.76 2.52
C TYR A 69 -0.09 -7.95 3.39
N PHE A 70 0.03 -7.86 4.72
CA PHE A 70 -0.40 -8.94 5.62
C PHE A 70 -1.91 -9.12 5.62
N THR A 71 -2.69 -8.03 5.56
CA THR A 71 -4.15 -8.12 5.44
C THR A 71 -4.57 -8.91 4.20
N GLN A 72 -3.90 -8.76 3.06
CA GLN A 72 -4.19 -9.56 1.87
C GLN A 72 -3.94 -11.07 2.07
N ILE A 73 -2.89 -11.42 2.82
CA ILE A 73 -2.61 -12.82 3.17
C ILE A 73 -3.71 -13.36 4.09
N ASP A 74 -4.07 -12.61 5.12
CA ASP A 74 -5.12 -12.99 6.07
C ASP A 74 -6.47 -13.17 5.37
N ASP A 75 -6.82 -12.26 4.46
CA ASP A 75 -8.05 -12.33 3.66
C ASP A 75 -8.05 -13.54 2.72
N MET A 76 -6.90 -13.86 2.10
CA MET A 76 -6.75 -15.06 1.28
C MET A 76 -6.96 -16.33 2.11
N VAL A 77 -6.36 -16.40 3.31
CA VAL A 77 -6.49 -17.54 4.22
C VAL A 77 -7.93 -17.66 4.72
N ALA A 78 -8.54 -16.55 5.12
CA ALA A 78 -9.93 -16.50 5.57
C ALA A 78 -10.88 -16.98 4.47
N TRP A 79 -10.71 -16.49 3.24
CA TRP A 79 -11.45 -16.98 2.08
C TRP A 79 -11.22 -18.48 1.86
N GLY A 80 -9.98 -18.96 1.88
CA GLY A 80 -9.67 -20.37 1.66
C GLY A 80 -10.35 -21.31 2.68
N LYS A 81 -10.51 -20.86 3.93
CA LYS A 81 -11.22 -21.60 4.99
C LYS A 81 -12.71 -21.78 4.71
N THR A 82 -13.34 -20.93 3.90
CA THR A 82 -14.76 -21.04 3.54
C THR A 82 -15.02 -21.91 2.32
N GLN A 83 -13.98 -22.34 1.62
CA GLN A 83 -14.11 -23.09 0.36
C GLN A 83 -14.06 -24.62 0.57
N PRO A 84 -14.74 -25.40 -0.29
CA PRO A 84 -14.60 -26.86 -0.33
C PRO A 84 -13.16 -27.26 -0.65
N ARG A 85 -12.66 -28.34 -0.03
CA ARG A 85 -11.29 -28.85 -0.23
C ARG A 85 -11.15 -29.65 -1.53
N THR A 86 -11.14 -28.95 -2.66
CA THR A 86 -11.01 -29.54 -4.00
C THR A 86 -9.67 -29.17 -4.67
N ALA A 87 -9.33 -29.85 -5.76
CA ALA A 87 -8.17 -29.47 -6.58
C ALA A 87 -8.31 -28.06 -7.18
N ALA A 88 -9.52 -27.69 -7.61
CA ALA A 88 -9.82 -26.37 -8.14
C ALA A 88 -9.58 -25.27 -7.08
N THR A 89 -10.06 -25.48 -5.85
CA THR A 89 -9.82 -24.55 -4.74
C THR A 89 -8.33 -24.40 -4.44
N ARG A 90 -7.56 -25.50 -4.44
CA ARG A 90 -6.11 -25.44 -4.23
C ARG A 90 -5.41 -24.60 -5.31
N ALA A 91 -5.80 -24.77 -6.58
CA ALA A 91 -5.25 -23.97 -7.67
C ALA A 91 -5.57 -22.48 -7.50
N GLN A 92 -6.80 -22.13 -7.07
CA GLN A 92 -7.18 -20.74 -6.81
C GLN A 92 -6.42 -20.12 -5.62
N VAL A 93 -6.15 -20.89 -4.55
CA VAL A 93 -5.31 -20.43 -3.44
C VAL A 93 -3.89 -20.13 -3.93
N LEU A 94 -3.31 -21.01 -4.75
CA LEU A 94 -1.98 -20.80 -5.31
C LEU A 94 -1.91 -19.58 -6.24
N ASP A 95 -2.93 -19.38 -7.09
CA ASP A 95 -3.03 -18.20 -7.95
C ASP A 95 -3.10 -16.89 -7.13
N ARG A 96 -3.95 -16.85 -6.10
CA ARG A 96 -4.05 -15.70 -5.19
C ARG A 96 -2.75 -15.46 -4.44
N TYR A 97 -2.13 -16.51 -3.92
CA TYR A 97 -0.84 -16.41 -3.22
C TYR A 97 0.24 -15.85 -4.15
N TYR A 98 0.34 -16.39 -5.36
CA TYR A 98 1.29 -15.91 -6.36
C TYR A 98 1.07 -14.42 -6.67
N ARG A 99 -0.18 -13.99 -6.83
CA ARG A 99 -0.51 -12.58 -7.06
C ARG A 99 -0.07 -11.67 -5.91
N ILE A 100 -0.42 -12.05 -4.67
CA ILE A 100 -0.04 -11.29 -3.47
C ILE A 100 1.49 -11.18 -3.37
N VAL A 101 2.23 -12.28 -3.56
CA VAL A 101 3.69 -12.28 -3.47
C VAL A 101 4.33 -11.50 -4.63
N ALA A 102 3.81 -11.63 -5.85
CA ALA A 102 4.31 -10.91 -7.02
C ALA A 102 4.13 -9.39 -6.87
N GLU A 103 2.94 -8.95 -6.45
CA GLU A 103 2.62 -7.53 -6.20
C GLU A 103 3.37 -6.98 -4.97
N GLY A 104 3.50 -7.78 -3.91
CA GLY A 104 4.27 -7.45 -2.70
C GLY A 104 5.78 -7.39 -2.92
N SER A 105 6.30 -7.86 -4.06
CA SER A 105 7.75 -7.89 -4.34
C SER A 105 8.42 -6.51 -4.25
N GLY A 106 7.68 -5.42 -4.51
CA GLY A 106 8.16 -4.06 -4.31
C GLY A 106 8.45 -3.76 -2.83
N VAL A 107 7.55 -4.16 -1.93
CA VAL A 107 7.71 -3.98 -0.48
C VAL A 107 8.91 -4.78 0.03
N PHE A 108 9.08 -6.03 -0.42
CA PHE A 108 10.24 -6.84 -0.05
C PHE A 108 11.55 -6.28 -0.61
N ARG A 109 11.57 -5.78 -1.85
CA ARG A 109 12.75 -5.14 -2.44
C ARG A 109 13.16 -3.91 -1.64
N MET A 110 12.19 -3.09 -1.25
CA MET A 110 12.42 -1.93 -0.37
C MET A 110 13.05 -2.35 0.96
N LEU A 111 12.49 -3.36 1.64
CA LEU A 111 13.03 -3.86 2.92
C LEU A 111 14.48 -4.38 2.81
N GLN A 112 14.85 -4.93 1.65
CA GLN A 112 16.21 -5.43 1.40
C GLN A 112 17.21 -4.36 0.98
N HIS A 113 16.77 -3.20 0.49
CA HIS A 113 17.61 -2.08 0.03
C HIS A 113 17.77 -0.97 1.09
N ASN A 114 17.55 -1.28 2.35
CA ASN A 114 17.58 -0.30 3.45
C ASN A 114 19.01 0.03 3.93
N GLN A 115 19.94 0.28 2.99
CA GLN A 115 21.30 0.78 3.24
C GLN A 115 21.55 2.15 2.60
#